data_AF-A0A661M4Z0-F1
#
_entry.id   AF-A0A661M4Z0-F1
#
_cell.length_a   1.000
_cell.length_b   1.000
_cell.length_c   1.000
_cell.angle_alpha   90.00
_cell.angle_beta   90.00
_cell.angle_gamma   90.00
#
_symmetry.space_group_name_H-M   'P 1'
#
loop_
_entity.id
_entity.type
_entity.pdbx_description
1 polymer ?
#
loop_
_entity_poly.entity_id
_entity_poly.type
_entity_poly.pdbx_seq_one_letter_code
_entity_poly.pdbx_strand_id
1 'polypeptide(L)'
;MYSARELAEGHAFPPDDTWQREFEALFEYSTEFAEKQIRRVEKVKRERDEEAVVRAREELAGAMREGRNMVPPLVEAVKQGLTRGEFARVKAEVYNSPGEGPYVCAPPAVLA
;
A
#
# COMPACT_ATOMS: atom_id res chain seq x y z
N MET A 1 3.85 0.78 18.50
CA MET A 1 3.16 0.33 17.27
C MET A 1 3.01 -1.19 17.23
N TYR A 2 2.95 -1.88 18.38
CA TYR A 2 2.47 -3.26 18.46
C TYR A 2 1.24 -3.26 19.36
N SER A 3 0.09 -3.10 18.70
CA SER A 3 -1.23 -2.95 19.28
C SER A 3 -1.85 -4.31 19.52
N ALA A 4 -2.19 -4.62 20.78
CA ALA A 4 -3.21 -5.57 21.26
C ALA A 4 -3.21 -7.03 20.72
N ARG A 5 -2.41 -7.38 19.72
CA ARG A 5 -2.31 -8.70 19.10
C ARG A 5 -1.42 -9.66 19.89
N GLU A 6 -0.53 -9.16 20.73
CA GLU A 6 0.28 -9.98 21.64
C GLU A 6 -0.54 -10.58 22.80
N LEU A 7 -1.71 -9.99 23.10
CA LEU A 7 -2.51 -10.34 24.29
C LEU A 7 -3.63 -11.35 24.03
N ALA A 8 -3.84 -11.77 22.77
CA ALA A 8 -4.83 -12.79 22.46
C ALA A 8 -4.14 -14.16 22.35
N GLU A 9 -4.48 -15.11 23.22
CA GLU A 9 -4.13 -16.53 23.05
C GLU A 9 -4.87 -17.09 21.82
N GLY A 10 -4.27 -16.92 20.65
CA GLY A 10 -4.75 -17.51 19.41
C GLY A 10 -3.60 -17.69 18.45
N HIS A 11 -3.43 -18.93 17.93
CA HIS A 11 -2.52 -19.33 16.86
C HIS A 11 -1.32 -18.39 16.67
N ALA A 12 -0.55 -18.23 17.75
CA ALA A 12 0.71 -17.53 17.66
C ALA A 12 1.57 -18.35 16.70
N PHE A 13 2.21 -17.68 15.74
CA PHE A 13 3.29 -18.33 15.01
C PHE A 13 4.25 -18.95 16.04
N PRO A 14 4.68 -20.21 15.84
CA PRO A 14 5.62 -20.82 16.76
C PRO A 14 6.85 -19.90 16.90
N PRO A 15 7.47 -19.84 18.09
CA PRO A 15 8.66 -19.03 18.27
C PRO A 15 9.75 -19.49 17.29
N ASP A 16 10.51 -18.54 16.74
CA ASP A 16 11.56 -18.83 15.76
C ASP A 16 12.53 -19.89 16.29
N ASP A 17 12.63 -20.99 15.56
CA ASP A 17 13.54 -22.07 15.89
C ASP A 17 14.98 -21.76 15.42
N THR A 18 15.91 -22.68 15.71
CA THR A 18 17.32 -22.52 15.36
C THR A 18 17.52 -22.42 13.85
N TRP A 19 16.72 -23.18 13.08
CA TRP A 19 16.79 -23.21 11.63
C TRP A 19 16.30 -21.90 11.00
N GLN A 20 15.24 -21.30 11.55
CA GLN A 20 14.68 -20.03 11.09
C GLN A 20 15.69 -18.89 11.27
N ARG A 21 16.38 -18.84 12.41
CA ARG A 21 17.42 -17.84 12.68
C ARG A 21 18.64 -18.02 11.78
N GLU A 22 19.08 -19.27 11.60
CA GLU A 22 20.18 -19.60 10.69
C GLU A 22 19.82 -19.26 9.24
N PHE A 23 18.58 -19.54 8.82
CA PHE A 23 18.07 -19.20 7.50
C PHE A 23 18.03 -17.69 7.29
N GLU A 24 17.50 -16.90 8.23
CA GLU A 24 17.48 -15.43 8.13
C GLU A 24 18.90 -14.84 8.08
N ALA A 25 19.83 -15.40 8.86
CA ALA A 25 21.24 -14.99 8.83
C ALA A 25 21.92 -15.24 7.47
N LEU A 26 21.42 -16.19 6.66
CA LEU A 26 21.91 -16.42 5.29
C LEU A 26 21.41 -15.36 4.29
N PHE A 27 20.33 -14.64 4.59
CA PHE A 27 19.73 -13.64 3.71
C PHE A 27 19.82 -12.24 4.31
N GLU A 28 21.04 -11.69 4.32
CA GLU A 28 21.29 -10.35 4.85
C GLU A 28 20.54 -9.26 4.06
N TYR A 29 19.90 -8.33 4.78
CA TYR A 29 19.24 -7.19 4.17
C TYR A 29 20.29 -6.18 3.67
N SER A 30 20.37 -6.00 2.35
CA SER A 30 21.26 -5.00 1.75
C SER A 30 20.54 -3.68 1.49
N THR A 31 21.18 -2.58 1.90
CA THR A 31 20.73 -1.20 1.63
C THR A 31 20.65 -0.89 0.13
N GLU A 32 21.43 -1.57 -0.70
CA GLU A 32 21.39 -1.42 -2.16
C GLU A 32 20.01 -1.73 -2.74
N PHE A 33 19.25 -2.65 -2.14
CA PHE A 33 17.89 -2.95 -2.59
C PHE A 33 16.99 -1.74 -2.40
N ALA A 34 17.10 -1.03 -1.28
CA ALA A 34 16.33 0.19 -1.04
C ALA A 34 16.66 1.26 -2.09
N GLU A 35 17.95 1.50 -2.36
CA GLU A 35 18.40 2.45 -3.37
C GLU A 35 17.93 2.08 -4.78
N LYS A 36 17.92 0.79 -5.12
CA LYS A 36 17.37 0.29 -6.40
C LYS A 36 15.86 0.56 -6.49
N GLN A 37 15.10 0.35 -5.41
CA GLN A 37 13.66 0.64 -5.40
C GLN A 37 13.37 2.14 -5.52
N ILE A 38 14.12 2.99 -4.82
CA ILE A 38 14.00 4.45 -4.92
C ILE A 38 14.21 4.90 -6.37
N ARG A 39 15.32 4.48 -6.99
CA ARG A 39 15.62 4.79 -8.40
C ARG A 39 14.52 4.32 -9.36
N ARG A 40 13.94 3.15 -9.14
CA ARG A 40 12.83 2.63 -9.96
C ARG A 40 11.58 3.51 -9.85
N VAL A 41 11.20 3.90 -8.63
CA VAL A 41 10.02 4.75 -8.40
C VAL A 41 10.25 6.14 -9.00
N GLU A 42 11.42 6.74 -8.80
CA GLU A 42 11.79 8.02 -9.41
C GLU A 42 11.77 7.97 -10.93
N LYS A 43 12.27 6.88 -11.52
CA LYS A 43 12.21 6.64 -12.95
C LYS A 43 10.77 6.62 -13.46
N VAL A 44 9.89 5.84 -12.83
CA VAL A 44 8.45 5.79 -13.20
C VAL A 44 7.81 7.17 -13.12
N LYS A 45 8.07 7.92 -12.04
CA LYS A 45 7.50 9.26 -11.87
C LYS A 45 7.99 10.28 -12.89
N ARG A 46 9.23 10.14 -13.35
CA ARG A 46 9.80 11.03 -14.38
C ARG A 46 9.27 10.74 -15.78
N GLU A 47 9.01 9.47 -16.08
CA GLU A 47 8.68 9.00 -17.44
C GLU A 47 7.18 8.91 -17.71
N ARG A 48 6.34 8.90 -16.68
CA ARG A 48 4.89 8.79 -16.82
C ARG A 48 4.25 10.07 -17.36
N ASP A 49 3.09 9.92 -17.97
CA ASP A 49 2.19 11.03 -18.28
C ASP A 49 1.46 11.45 -16.99
N GLU A 50 1.88 12.58 -16.41
CA GLU A 50 1.32 13.07 -15.16
C GLU A 50 -0.16 13.43 -15.29
N GLU A 51 -0.62 13.95 -16.44
CA GLU A 51 -2.04 14.25 -16.64
C GLU A 51 -2.88 12.97 -16.71
N ALA A 52 -2.38 11.93 -17.36
CA ALA A 52 -3.06 10.63 -17.40
C ALA A 52 -3.18 10.02 -16.00
N VAL A 53 -2.16 10.15 -15.16
CA VAL A 53 -2.18 9.69 -13.76
C VAL A 53 -3.20 10.47 -12.93
N VAL A 54 -3.26 11.80 -13.09
CA VAL A 54 -4.24 12.65 -12.39
C VAL A 54 -5.66 12.23 -12.76
N ARG A 55 -5.96 12.09 -14.06
CA ARG A 55 -7.28 11.64 -14.53
C ARG A 55 -7.65 10.25 -13.99
N ALA A 56 -6.74 9.29 -14.07
CA ALA A 56 -6.98 7.94 -13.57
C ALA A 56 -7.15 7.89 -12.04
N ARG A 57 -6.44 8.75 -11.32
CA ARG A 57 -6.58 8.93 -9.87
C ARG A 57 -7.96 9.48 -9.50
N GLU A 58 -8.47 10.45 -10.25
CA GLU A 58 -9.80 11.03 -10.01
C GLU A 58 -10.91 10.01 -10.20
N GLU A 59 -10.87 9.23 -11.29
CA GLU A 59 -11.84 8.14 -11.52
C GLU A 59 -11.77 7.09 -10.42
N LEU A 60 -10.55 6.69 -10.01
CA LEU A 60 -10.36 5.75 -8.90
C LEU A 60 -10.97 6.28 -7.60
N ALA A 61 -10.72 7.54 -7.27
CA ALA A 61 -11.30 8.18 -6.09
C ALA A 61 -12.83 8.29 -6.19
N GLY A 62 -13.38 8.56 -7.37
CA GLY A 62 -14.81 8.54 -7.65
C GLY A 62 -15.43 7.18 -7.37
N ALA A 63 -14.86 6.11 -7.94
CA ALA A 63 -15.32 4.74 -7.71
C ALA A 63 -15.32 4.35 -6.22
N MET A 64 -14.29 4.77 -5.48
CA MET A 64 -14.21 4.55 -4.03
C MET A 64 -15.28 5.31 -3.24
N ARG A 65 -15.52 6.59 -3.57
CA ARG A 65 -16.55 7.41 -2.91
C ARG A 65 -17.97 6.89 -3.17
N GLU A 66 -18.20 6.37 -4.37
CA GLU A 66 -19.48 5.84 -4.81
C GLU A 66 -19.72 4.39 -4.35
N GLY A 67 -18.74 3.74 -3.71
CA GLY A 67 -18.84 2.33 -3.30
C GLY A 67 -18.87 1.34 -4.48
N ARG A 68 -18.43 1.76 -5.67
CA ARG A 68 -18.30 0.87 -6.84
C ARG A 68 -17.04 0.01 -6.74
N ASN A 69 -16.96 -1.04 -7.57
CA ASN A 69 -15.76 -1.86 -7.68
C ASN A 69 -14.54 -1.00 -8.10
N MET A 70 -13.57 -0.88 -7.20
CA MET A 70 -12.37 -0.06 -7.40
C MET A 70 -11.28 -0.74 -8.25
N VAL A 71 -11.35 -2.06 -8.48
CA VAL A 71 -10.26 -2.80 -9.16
C VAL A 71 -10.08 -2.36 -10.62
N PRO A 72 -11.14 -2.21 -11.44
CA PRO A 72 -10.97 -1.75 -12.82
C PRO A 72 -10.26 -0.39 -12.94
N PRO A 73 -10.70 0.70 -12.25
CA PRO A 73 -10.00 1.98 -12.34
C PRO A 73 -8.61 1.95 -11.67
N LEU A 74 -8.38 1.08 -10.68
CA LEU A 74 -7.05 0.90 -10.10
C LEU A 74 -6.07 0.31 -11.11
N VAL A 75 -6.49 -0.70 -11.88
CA VAL A 75 -5.67 -1.31 -12.93
C VAL A 75 -5.29 -0.26 -13.97
N GLU A 76 -6.24 0.58 -14.40
CA GLU A 76 -5.95 1.67 -15.34
C GLU A 76 -4.99 2.70 -14.74
N ALA A 77 -5.16 3.10 -13.48
CA ALA A 77 -4.23 4.02 -12.82
C ALA A 77 -2.81 3.45 -12.69
N VAL A 78 -2.68 2.15 -12.39
CA VAL A 78 -1.37 1.48 -12.33
C VAL A 78 -0.70 1.44 -13.71
N LYS A 79 -1.45 1.21 -14.79
CA LYS A 79 -0.92 1.28 -16.16
C LYS A 79 -0.38 2.66 -16.51
N GLN A 80 -0.98 3.72 -15.96
CA GLN A 80 -0.46 5.10 -16.12
C GLN A 80 0.73 5.41 -15.20
N GLY A 81 1.16 4.50 -14.33
CA GLY A 81 2.30 4.70 -13.44
C GLY A 81 1.94 5.23 -12.05
N LEU A 82 0.70 5.03 -11.59
CA LEU A 82 0.34 5.25 -10.19
C LEU A 82 1.13 4.29 -9.28
N THR A 83 1.80 4.84 -8.28
CA THR A 83 2.59 4.07 -7.32
C THR A 83 1.76 3.61 -6.13
N ARG A 84 2.20 2.55 -5.44
CA ARG A 84 1.56 2.07 -4.20
C ARG A 84 1.39 3.18 -3.14
N GLY A 85 2.40 4.05 -3.01
CA GLY A 85 2.36 5.16 -2.05
C GLY A 85 1.33 6.22 -2.41
N GLU A 86 1.12 6.50 -3.70
CA GLU A 86 0.07 7.41 -4.17
C GLU A 86 -1.31 6.80 -4.00
N PHE A 87 -1.47 5.50 -4.29
CA PHE A 87 -2.70 4.77 -4.00
C PHE A 87 -3.10 4.81 -2.52
N ALA A 88 -2.13 4.63 -1.61
CA ALA A 88 -2.37 4.74 -0.17
C ALA A 88 -2.88 6.12 0.23
N ARG A 89 -2.33 7.20 -0.38
CA ARG A 89 -2.82 8.57 -0.16
C ARG A 89 -4.24 8.75 -0.67
N VAL A 90 -4.57 8.25 -1.87
CA VAL A 90 -5.94 8.30 -2.41
C VAL A 90 -6.92 7.63 -1.47
N LYS A 91 -6.60 6.43 -0.98
CA LYS A 91 -7.44 5.73 -0.02
C LYS A 91 -7.65 6.54 1.25
N ALA A 92 -6.60 7.13 1.79
CA ALA A 92 -6.71 7.93 3.01
C ALA A 92 -7.50 9.22 2.81
N GLU A 93 -7.36 9.88 1.66
CA GLU A 93 -8.17 11.04 1.30
C GLU A 93 -9.66 10.70 1.17
N VAL A 94 -9.99 9.48 0.76
CA VAL A 94 -11.39 9.05 0.60
C VAL A 94 -12.00 8.51 1.90
N TYR A 95 -11.24 7.74 2.68
CA TYR A 95 -11.79 6.96 3.79
C TYR A 95 -11.41 7.46 5.18
N ASN A 96 -10.33 8.22 5.34
CA ASN A 96 -9.81 8.54 6.66
C ASN A 96 -10.19 9.94 7.10
N SER A 97 -10.23 10.12 8.42
CA SER A 97 -10.32 11.45 9.01
C SER A 97 -8.97 12.19 8.91
N PRO A 98 -8.97 13.53 8.86
CA PRO A 98 -7.73 14.30 8.87
C PRO A 98 -6.84 13.92 10.07
N GLY A 99 -5.62 13.46 9.81
CA GLY A 99 -4.63 13.10 10.84
C GLY A 99 -4.37 11.60 11.04
N GLU A 100 -5.16 10.71 10.45
CA GLU A 100 -4.98 9.24 10.61
C GLU A 100 -3.85 8.65 9.73
N GLY A 101 -3.29 9.44 8.82
CA GLY A 101 -2.18 9.02 7.95
C GLY A 101 -2.60 8.05 6.82
N PRO A 102 -1.70 7.79 5.85
CA PRO A 102 -2.06 7.14 4.58
C PRO A 102 -2.30 5.63 4.66
N TYR A 103 -2.01 4.99 5.80
CA TYR A 103 -2.09 3.53 5.96
C TYR A 103 -3.19 3.08 6.93
N VAL A 104 -3.90 4.02 7.55
CA VAL A 104 -5.21 3.74 8.14
C VAL A 104 -6.22 3.56 7.01
N CYS A 105 -7.21 2.72 7.19
CA CYS A 105 -8.23 2.48 6.18
C CYS A 105 -9.54 2.19 6.90
N ALA A 106 -10.38 3.21 7.05
CA ALA A 106 -11.71 3.10 7.65
C ALA A 106 -12.78 3.30 6.57
N PRO A 107 -12.94 2.35 5.61
CA PRO A 107 -13.95 2.48 4.58
C PRO A 107 -15.33 2.55 5.25
N PRO A 108 -16.27 3.35 4.72
CA PRO A 108 -17.61 3.42 5.26
C PRO A 108 -18.22 2.03 5.31
N ALA A 109 -18.89 1.70 6.42
CA ALA A 109 -19.54 0.42 6.64
C ALA A 109 -20.78 0.29 5.73
N VAL A 110 -20.55 0.12 4.43
CA VAL A 110 -21.60 -0.19 3.47
C VAL A 110 -21.16 -1.48 2.77
N LEU A 111 -21.46 -2.60 3.42
CA LEU A 111 -21.55 -3.88 2.73
C LEU A 111 -22.89 -3.87 2.01
N ALA A 112 -22.87 -3.61 0.71
CA ALA A 112 -23.98 -3.98 -0.18
C ALA A 112 -23.97 -5.51 -0.37
#